data_AF-C4VBH0-F1
#
_entry.id   AF-C4VBH0-F1
#
_cell.length_a   1.000
_cell.length_b   1.000
_cell.length_c   1.000
_cell.angle_alpha   90.00
_cell.angle_beta   90.00
_cell.angle_gamma   90.00
#
_symmetry.space_group_name_H-M   'P 1'
#
loop_
_entity.id
_entity.type
_entity.pdbx_description
1 polymer ?
#
loop_
_entity_poly.entity_id
_entity_poly.type
_entity_poly.pdbx_seq_one_letter_code
_entity_poly.pdbx_strand_id
1 'polypeptide(L)'
;MEKKTKTLLFTNIQDPSSFSSEIKNTYDIKEVYNIPNNNSLLFVIFYNIKDSDKCYKEYISKEYNVHYTISKYELPKDQEKCDKNKNQSTLFITLKNITEFNESLLNQYGEVKDIRNANQNTKCVEFYDSRSADKCYNDLMTKGYQVKYVWDMSTKTKWDIIRNTDNIISQQIQPQKKRKVVVNKNMFIKLFDEFISENIEKVYKNIN
;
A
#
# COMPACT_ATOMS: atom_id res chain seq x y z
N MET A 1 14.03 -4.04 -12.75
CA MET A 1 12.75 -3.31 -12.94
C MET A 1 12.23 -2.95 -11.56
N GLU A 2 11.83 -1.70 -11.33
CA GLU A 2 11.28 -1.25 -10.04
C GLU A 2 9.99 -2.03 -9.71
N LYS A 3 9.82 -2.45 -8.46
CA LYS A 3 8.64 -3.23 -8.05
C LYS A 3 7.45 -2.28 -7.93
N LYS A 4 6.46 -2.45 -8.80
CA LYS A 4 5.20 -1.72 -8.74
C LYS A 4 4.45 -2.02 -7.43
N THR A 5 3.93 -0.98 -6.82
CA THR A 5 3.14 -1.04 -5.58
C THR A 5 1.92 -0.13 -5.69
N LYS A 6 0.98 -0.26 -4.75
CA LYS A 6 -0.19 0.63 -4.65
C LYS A 6 0.12 1.98 -3.99
N THR A 7 1.35 2.23 -3.60
CA THR A 7 1.72 3.48 -2.90
C THR A 7 2.84 4.17 -3.66
N LEU A 8 2.63 5.45 -3.94
CA LEU A 8 3.65 6.31 -4.55
C LEU A 8 4.14 7.33 -3.52
N LEU A 9 5.45 7.60 -3.55
CA LEU A 9 6.07 8.73 -2.87
C LEU A 9 6.39 9.80 -3.92
N PHE A 10 5.77 10.95 -3.77
CA PHE A 10 6.14 12.17 -4.49
C PHE A 10 7.07 13.01 -3.63
N THR A 11 8.12 13.55 -4.24
CA THR A 11 9.08 14.43 -3.56
C THR A 11 9.15 15.79 -4.24
N ASN A 12 9.60 16.81 -3.51
CA ASN A 12 9.70 18.20 -3.98
C ASN A 12 8.36 18.81 -4.40
N ILE A 13 7.27 18.42 -3.73
CA ILE A 13 5.95 19.02 -3.95
C ILE A 13 5.91 20.43 -3.33
N GLN A 14 5.62 21.44 -4.15
CA GLN A 14 5.56 22.84 -3.74
C GLN A 14 4.24 23.20 -3.06
N ASP A 15 3.11 22.74 -3.62
CA ASP A 15 1.77 22.92 -3.06
C ASP A 15 1.09 21.56 -2.86
N PRO A 16 1.26 20.95 -1.68
CA PRO A 16 0.70 19.64 -1.39
C PRO A 16 -0.82 19.63 -1.33
N SER A 17 -1.45 20.76 -1.00
CA SER A 17 -2.91 20.83 -0.86
C SER A 17 -3.57 20.82 -2.24
N SER A 18 -3.06 21.65 -3.15
CA SER A 18 -3.52 21.68 -4.54
C SER A 18 -3.23 20.34 -5.23
N PHE A 19 -2.00 19.82 -5.09
CA PHE A 19 -1.61 18.54 -5.68
C PHE A 19 -2.44 17.35 -5.15
N SER A 20 -2.69 17.31 -3.83
CA SER A 20 -3.55 16.28 -3.25
C SER A 20 -4.98 16.35 -3.80
N SER A 21 -5.49 17.55 -4.06
CA SER A 21 -6.83 17.75 -4.62
C SER A 21 -6.89 17.32 -6.08
N GLU A 22 -5.88 17.68 -6.88
CA GLU A 22 -5.75 17.24 -8.28
C GLU A 22 -5.71 15.71 -8.39
N ILE A 23 -4.86 15.06 -7.58
CA ILE A 23 -4.73 13.61 -7.61
C ILE A 23 -6.03 12.91 -7.19
N LYS A 24 -6.71 13.40 -6.14
CA LYS A 24 -8.00 12.83 -5.69
C LYS A 24 -9.13 13.04 -6.69
N ASN A 25 -9.07 14.10 -7.50
CA ASN A 25 -10.05 14.33 -8.57
C ASN A 25 -9.78 13.48 -9.81
N THR A 26 -8.54 13.04 -10.02
CA THR A 26 -8.12 12.29 -11.21
C THR A 26 -8.19 10.77 -10.98
N TYR A 27 -7.86 10.33 -9.77
CA TYR A 27 -7.69 8.91 -9.42
C TYR A 27 -8.56 8.53 -8.22
N ASP A 28 -8.87 7.24 -8.13
CA ASP A 28 -9.56 6.69 -6.96
C ASP A 28 -8.55 6.36 -5.84
N ILE A 29 -8.42 7.31 -4.92
CA ILE A 29 -7.39 7.33 -3.89
C ILE A 29 -7.94 6.82 -2.56
N LYS A 30 -7.20 5.90 -1.93
CA LYS A 30 -7.48 5.46 -0.56
C LYS A 30 -7.13 6.55 0.44
N GLU A 31 -5.93 7.09 0.33
CA GLU A 31 -5.44 8.11 1.26
C GLU A 31 -4.28 8.89 0.64
N VAL A 32 -4.17 10.16 1.01
CA VAL A 32 -2.99 10.98 0.77
C VAL A 32 -2.51 11.51 2.11
N TYR A 33 -1.22 11.36 2.42
CA TYR A 33 -0.63 11.90 3.65
C TYR A 33 0.81 12.37 3.39
N ASN A 34 1.27 13.31 4.21
CA ASN A 34 2.65 13.78 4.25
C ASN A 34 3.35 13.26 5.51
N ILE A 35 4.66 13.44 5.56
CA ILE A 35 5.42 13.24 6.78
C ILE A 35 5.29 14.51 7.65
N PRO A 36 5.14 14.39 8.99
CA PRO A 36 5.21 15.55 9.88
C PRO A 36 6.40 16.44 9.58
N ASN A 37 6.16 17.75 9.58
CA ASN A 37 7.20 18.76 9.36
C ASN A 37 7.91 18.66 7.99
N ASN A 38 7.40 17.84 7.07
CA ASN A 38 7.90 17.78 5.70
C ASN A 38 6.74 17.67 4.69
N ASN A 39 6.28 18.85 4.29
CA ASN A 39 5.21 19.01 3.30
C ASN A 39 5.67 18.70 1.87
N SER A 40 6.98 18.65 1.58
CA SER A 40 7.45 18.35 0.21
C SER A 40 7.45 16.86 -0.13
N LEU A 41 7.18 16.00 0.85
CA LEU A 41 7.06 14.56 0.70
C LEU A 41 5.60 14.14 0.87
N LEU A 42 5.02 13.56 -0.19
CA LEU A 42 3.62 13.17 -0.21
C LEU A 42 3.47 11.71 -0.61
N PHE A 43 2.80 10.95 0.23
CA PHE A 43 2.44 9.57 -0.03
C PHE A 43 1.01 9.53 -0.56
N VAL A 44 0.83 8.83 -1.68
CA VAL A 44 -0.46 8.61 -2.31
C VAL A 44 -0.72 7.11 -2.35
N ILE A 45 -1.75 6.67 -1.64
CA ILE A 45 -2.16 5.26 -1.57
C ILE A 45 -3.37 5.04 -2.48
N PHE A 46 -3.22 4.13 -3.43
CA PHE A 46 -4.27 3.71 -4.36
C PHE A 46 -4.96 2.44 -3.84
N TYR A 47 -6.23 2.26 -4.22
CA TYR A 47 -6.90 0.97 -4.10
C TYR A 47 -6.43 -0.02 -5.16
N ASN A 48 -6.22 0.48 -6.39
CA ASN A 48 -5.87 -0.30 -7.56
C ASN A 48 -4.41 -0.07 -8.00
N ILE A 49 -3.65 -1.15 -8.17
CA ILE A 49 -2.24 -1.08 -8.61
C ILE A 49 -2.08 -0.62 -10.07
N LYS A 50 -3.12 -0.74 -10.90
CA LYS A 50 -3.10 -0.18 -12.27
C LYS A 50 -3.14 1.34 -12.24
N ASP A 51 -3.91 1.91 -11.31
CA ASP A 51 -4.03 3.37 -11.16
C ASP A 51 -2.72 3.96 -10.64
N SER A 52 -2.06 3.29 -9.70
CA SER A 52 -0.72 3.71 -9.25
C SER A 52 0.31 3.62 -10.39
N ASP A 53 0.29 2.57 -11.22
CA ASP A 53 1.20 2.44 -12.36
C ASP A 53 0.92 3.48 -13.46
N LYS A 54 -0.35 3.81 -13.69
CA LYS A 54 -0.75 4.87 -14.61
C LYS A 54 -0.29 6.24 -14.10
N CYS A 55 -0.58 6.55 -12.84
CA CYS A 55 -0.18 7.78 -12.18
C CYS A 55 1.34 7.95 -12.20
N TYR A 56 2.10 6.91 -11.83
CA TYR A 56 3.56 6.93 -11.90
C TYR A 56 4.07 7.35 -13.29
N LYS A 57 3.59 6.70 -14.35
CA LYS A 57 4.04 7.00 -15.73
C LYS A 57 3.68 8.43 -16.15
N GLU A 58 2.46 8.86 -15.83
CA GLU A 58 1.99 10.20 -16.17
C GLU A 58 2.82 11.28 -15.47
N TYR A 59 3.07 11.15 -14.17
CA TYR A 59 3.78 12.17 -13.41
C TYR A 59 5.29 12.13 -13.65
N ILE A 60 5.90 10.96 -13.94
CA ILE A 60 7.27 10.90 -14.47
C ILE A 60 7.36 11.69 -15.78
N SER A 61 6.40 11.57 -16.70
CA SER A 61 6.42 12.32 -17.96
C SER A 61 6.22 13.84 -17.78
N LYS A 62 5.65 14.26 -16.65
CA LYS A 62 5.52 15.65 -16.24
C LYS A 62 6.71 16.13 -15.39
N GLU A 63 7.81 15.37 -15.36
CA GLU A 63 9.04 15.68 -14.64
C GLU A 63 8.91 15.72 -13.10
N TYR A 64 7.88 15.08 -12.54
CA TYR A 64 7.78 14.91 -11.09
C TYR A 64 8.75 13.83 -10.59
N ASN A 65 9.29 14.06 -9.40
CA ASN A 65 10.07 13.06 -8.66
C ASN A 65 9.11 12.10 -7.94
N VAL A 66 8.74 11.00 -8.60
CA VAL A 66 7.83 9.98 -8.07
C VAL A 66 8.49 8.60 -7.99
N HIS A 67 8.23 7.88 -6.91
CA HIS A 67 8.85 6.58 -6.61
C HIS A 67 7.81 5.58 -6.11
N TYR A 68 7.97 4.30 -6.45
CA TYR A 68 7.17 3.26 -5.82
C TYR A 68 7.64 3.02 -4.38
N THR A 69 6.68 2.95 -3.46
CA THR A 69 6.95 2.72 -2.04
C THR A 69 5.86 1.83 -1.40
N ILE A 70 5.88 1.65 -0.09
CA ILE A 70 4.81 0.99 0.67
C ILE A 70 4.15 1.98 1.62
N SER A 71 2.90 1.73 1.96
CA SER A 71 2.15 2.56 2.90
C SER A 71 2.45 2.22 4.37
N LYS A 72 2.01 3.09 5.28
CA LYS A 72 1.95 2.81 6.73
C LYS A 72 1.17 1.53 7.08
N TYR A 73 0.26 1.10 6.22
CA TYR A 73 -0.53 -0.12 6.41
C TYR A 73 0.25 -1.39 6.05
N GLU A 74 1.39 -1.26 5.39
CA GLU A 74 2.14 -2.38 4.82
C GLU A 74 3.50 -2.61 5.49
N LEU A 75 3.88 -1.73 6.41
CA LEU A 75 5.12 -1.81 7.19
C LEU A 75 5.22 -3.18 7.89
N PRO A 76 6.34 -3.92 7.72
CA PRO A 76 6.57 -5.15 8.45
C PRO A 76 6.63 -4.88 9.95
N LYS A 77 5.68 -5.45 10.70
CA LYS A 77 5.72 -5.50 12.17
C LYS A 77 5.81 -6.95 12.61
N ASP A 78 6.50 -7.21 13.72
CA ASP A 78 6.65 -8.56 14.24
C ASP A 78 5.29 -9.16 14.58
N GLN A 79 5.05 -10.39 14.10
CA GLN A 79 3.83 -11.18 14.34
C GLN A 79 2.52 -10.56 13.83
N GLU A 80 2.58 -9.49 13.03
CA GLU A 80 1.38 -8.84 12.52
C GLU A 80 0.68 -9.70 11.46
N LYS A 81 -0.59 -10.03 11.72
CA LYS A 81 -1.44 -10.75 10.78
C LYS A 81 -1.91 -9.81 9.68
N CYS A 82 -2.03 -10.35 8.47
CA CYS A 82 -2.64 -9.65 7.36
C CYS A 82 -4.18 -9.62 7.55
N ASP A 83 -4.78 -8.46 7.32
CA ASP A 83 -6.23 -8.24 7.41
C ASP A 83 -6.71 -7.20 6.39
N LYS A 84 -8.02 -6.95 6.37
CA LYS A 84 -8.68 -6.00 5.46
C LYS A 84 -8.12 -4.58 5.53
N ASN A 85 -7.62 -4.15 6.69
CA ASN A 85 -7.13 -2.79 6.89
C ASN A 85 -5.73 -2.59 6.31
N LYS A 86 -5.05 -3.67 5.91
CA LYS A 86 -3.69 -3.64 5.35
C LYS A 86 -3.63 -3.24 3.87
N ASN A 87 -4.77 -2.92 3.25
CA ASN A 87 -4.86 -2.60 1.81
C ASN A 87 -4.31 -3.71 0.90
N GLN A 88 -4.49 -4.97 1.28
CA GLN A 88 -4.02 -6.10 0.47
C GLN A 88 -5.08 -6.52 -0.54
N SER A 89 -4.62 -7.02 -1.69
CA SER A 89 -5.50 -7.46 -2.77
C SER A 89 -5.45 -8.99 -2.95
N THR A 90 -4.72 -9.69 -2.09
CA THR A 90 -4.53 -11.14 -2.17
C THR A 90 -5.29 -11.89 -1.07
N LEU A 91 -5.99 -12.95 -1.48
CA LEU A 91 -6.73 -13.86 -0.61
C LEU A 91 -6.25 -15.30 -0.78
N PHE A 92 -6.22 -16.05 0.31
CA PHE A 92 -6.29 -17.51 0.28
C PHE A 92 -7.73 -17.95 0.47
N ILE A 93 -8.23 -18.75 -0.47
CA ILE A 93 -9.56 -19.35 -0.44
C ILE A 93 -9.38 -20.86 -0.34
N THR A 94 -9.80 -21.45 0.79
CA THR A 94 -9.74 -22.90 1.00
C THR A 94 -11.03 -23.56 0.51
N LEU A 95 -10.88 -24.52 -0.39
CA LEU A 95 -11.93 -25.21 -1.14
C LEU A 95 -12.26 -26.59 -0.54
N LYS A 96 -12.10 -26.77 0.78
CA LYS A 96 -12.32 -28.06 1.43
C LYS A 96 -13.78 -28.50 1.22
N ASN A 97 -13.97 -29.67 0.60
CA ASN A 97 -15.28 -30.24 0.22
C ASN A 97 -15.99 -29.50 -0.93
N ILE A 98 -15.29 -28.68 -1.70
CA ILE A 98 -15.83 -28.00 -2.89
C ILE A 98 -15.24 -28.67 -4.12
N THR A 99 -16.08 -29.39 -4.85
CA THR A 99 -15.68 -30.17 -6.02
C THR A 99 -15.49 -29.32 -7.27
N GLU A 100 -16.20 -28.19 -7.37
CA GLU A 100 -16.10 -27.27 -8.52
C GLU A 100 -16.00 -25.82 -8.04
N PHE A 101 -14.77 -25.30 -8.00
CA PHE A 101 -14.56 -23.86 -7.84
C PHE A 101 -14.37 -23.24 -9.22
N ASN A 102 -15.42 -22.58 -9.71
CA ASN A 102 -15.35 -21.87 -10.97
C ASN A 102 -14.66 -20.51 -10.77
N GLU A 103 -13.40 -20.43 -11.17
CA GLU A 103 -12.58 -19.21 -11.06
C GLU A 103 -13.19 -18.01 -11.79
N SER A 104 -14.00 -18.23 -12.84
CA SER A 104 -14.68 -17.13 -13.55
C SER A 104 -15.69 -16.38 -12.67
N LEU A 105 -16.21 -17.00 -11.60
CA LEU A 105 -17.08 -16.34 -10.63
C LEU A 105 -16.34 -15.23 -9.86
N LEU A 106 -15.01 -15.25 -9.81
CA LEU A 106 -14.24 -14.21 -9.13
C LEU A 106 -14.34 -12.85 -9.85
N ASN A 107 -14.60 -12.86 -11.16
CA ASN A 107 -14.74 -11.63 -11.95
C ASN A 107 -15.94 -10.78 -11.52
N GLN A 108 -16.92 -11.35 -10.81
CA GLN A 108 -18.05 -10.58 -10.27
C GLN A 108 -17.63 -9.59 -9.18
N TYR A 109 -16.51 -9.85 -8.48
CA TYR A 109 -16.03 -8.98 -7.41
C TYR A 109 -15.13 -7.86 -7.94
N GLY A 110 -14.45 -8.12 -9.04
CA GLY A 110 -13.59 -7.18 -9.76
C GLY A 110 -12.54 -7.91 -10.60
N GLU A 111 -11.67 -7.14 -11.24
CA GLU A 111 -10.66 -7.69 -12.13
C GLU A 111 -9.60 -8.50 -11.37
N VAL A 112 -9.50 -9.79 -11.72
CA VAL A 112 -8.50 -10.70 -11.18
C VAL A 112 -7.17 -10.46 -11.90
N LYS A 113 -6.10 -10.30 -11.11
CA LYS A 113 -4.73 -10.15 -11.60
C LYS A 113 -4.04 -11.49 -11.80
N ASP A 114 -4.18 -12.40 -10.84
CA ASP A 114 -3.56 -13.72 -10.89
C ASP A 114 -4.30 -14.72 -10.00
N ILE A 115 -4.27 -16.00 -10.38
CA ILE A 115 -4.79 -17.12 -9.59
C ILE A 115 -3.74 -18.22 -9.57
N ARG A 116 -3.28 -18.58 -8.36
CA ARG A 116 -2.25 -19.59 -8.14
C ARG A 116 -2.76 -20.67 -7.19
N ASN A 117 -2.36 -21.92 -7.41
CA ASN A 117 -2.58 -22.98 -6.42
C ASN A 117 -1.56 -22.82 -5.28
N ALA A 118 -2.02 -22.48 -4.08
CA ALA A 118 -1.15 -22.44 -2.90
C ALA A 118 -0.90 -23.86 -2.35
N ASN A 119 -1.92 -24.70 -2.41
CA ASN A 119 -1.86 -26.15 -2.19
C ASN A 119 -3.06 -26.82 -2.89
N GLN A 120 -3.22 -28.14 -2.74
CA GLN A 120 -4.29 -28.91 -3.40
C GLN A 120 -5.69 -28.35 -3.16
N ASN A 121 -5.96 -27.80 -1.98
CA ASN A 121 -7.28 -27.33 -1.58
C ASN A 121 -7.33 -25.82 -1.34
N THR A 122 -6.33 -25.05 -1.77
CA THR A 122 -6.28 -23.61 -1.49
C THR A 122 -5.82 -22.85 -2.72
N LYS A 123 -6.65 -21.89 -3.14
CA LYS A 123 -6.35 -20.93 -4.19
C LYS A 123 -5.82 -19.64 -3.59
N CYS A 124 -4.76 -19.10 -4.18
CA CYS A 124 -4.24 -17.76 -3.95
C CYS A 124 -4.76 -16.88 -5.07
N VAL A 125 -5.69 -15.98 -4.74
CA VAL A 125 -6.32 -15.07 -5.71
C VAL A 125 -5.84 -13.67 -5.43
N GLU A 126 -5.27 -13.02 -6.44
CA GLU A 126 -4.80 -11.65 -6.37
C GLU A 126 -5.67 -10.79 -7.29
N PHE A 127 -6.29 -9.74 -6.75
CA PHE A 127 -7.03 -8.75 -7.51
C PHE A 127 -6.15 -7.54 -7.82
N TYR A 128 -6.48 -6.77 -8.86
CA TYR A 128 -5.82 -5.49 -9.09
C TYR A 128 -6.19 -4.43 -8.05
N ASP A 129 -7.43 -4.47 -7.54
CA ASP A 129 -8.02 -3.53 -6.58
C ASP A 129 -8.28 -4.23 -5.24
N SER A 130 -7.83 -3.64 -4.12
CA SER A 130 -8.02 -4.20 -2.78
C SER A 130 -9.49 -4.29 -2.36
N ARG A 131 -10.36 -3.41 -2.86
CA ARG A 131 -11.80 -3.45 -2.56
C ARG A 131 -12.48 -4.65 -3.21
N SER A 132 -11.96 -5.14 -4.33
CA SER A 132 -12.44 -6.37 -4.97
C SER A 132 -12.12 -7.58 -4.09
N ALA A 133 -10.95 -7.60 -3.45
CA ALA A 133 -10.62 -8.60 -2.45
C ALA A 133 -11.57 -8.50 -1.25
N ASP A 134 -11.90 -7.29 -0.77
CA ASP A 134 -12.85 -7.12 0.33
C ASP A 134 -14.25 -7.64 -0.02
N LYS A 135 -14.76 -7.34 -1.23
CA LYS A 135 -16.05 -7.85 -1.72
C LYS A 135 -16.05 -9.38 -1.79
N CYS A 136 -15.00 -9.96 -2.38
CA CYS A 136 -14.83 -11.41 -2.49
C CYS A 136 -14.76 -12.07 -1.11
N TYR A 137 -13.97 -11.50 -0.19
CA TYR A 137 -13.85 -11.97 1.19
C TYR A 137 -15.21 -12.00 1.88
N ASN A 138 -15.93 -10.88 1.87
CA ASN A 138 -17.21 -10.77 2.57
C ASN A 138 -18.25 -11.75 2.01
N ASP A 139 -18.40 -11.86 0.70
CA ASP A 139 -19.38 -12.76 0.09
C ASP A 139 -19.02 -14.25 0.26
N LEU A 140 -17.76 -14.62 0.12
CA LEU A 140 -17.37 -16.02 0.31
C LEU A 140 -17.48 -16.45 1.78
N MET A 141 -17.18 -15.56 2.73
CA MET A 141 -17.36 -15.82 4.16
C MET A 141 -18.84 -16.07 4.50
N THR A 142 -19.80 -15.36 3.90
CA THR A 142 -21.24 -15.63 4.14
C THR A 142 -21.70 -16.95 3.53
N LYS A 143 -21.02 -17.42 2.47
CA LYS A 143 -21.25 -18.73 1.85
C LYS A 143 -20.50 -19.87 2.56
N GLY A 144 -19.86 -19.61 3.70
CA GLY A 144 -19.19 -20.61 4.52
C GLY A 144 -17.79 -21.03 4.04
N TYR A 145 -17.21 -20.32 3.08
CA TYR A 145 -15.84 -20.57 2.65
C TYR A 145 -14.86 -20.12 3.73
N GLN A 146 -13.72 -20.81 3.82
CA GLN A 146 -12.60 -20.34 4.64
C GLN A 146 -11.72 -19.42 3.78
N VAL A 147 -11.76 -18.12 4.09
CA VAL A 147 -10.99 -17.09 3.37
C VAL A 147 -10.07 -16.33 4.32
N LYS A 148 -8.86 -16.01 3.87
CA LYS A 148 -7.87 -15.23 4.64
C LYS A 148 -7.15 -14.23 3.76
N TYR A 149 -6.91 -13.03 4.28
CA TYR A 149 -6.00 -12.07 3.65
C TYR A 149 -4.56 -12.56 3.72
N VAL A 150 -3.80 -12.25 2.66
CA VAL A 150 -2.37 -12.54 2.56
C VAL A 150 -1.65 -11.29 2.08
N TRP A 151 -0.40 -11.14 2.49
CA TRP A 151 0.43 -10.04 2.02
C TRP A 151 0.74 -10.20 0.52
N ASP A 152 0.49 -9.16 -0.27
CA ASP A 152 0.78 -9.09 -1.72
C ASP A 152 2.29 -9.21 -2.00
N MET A 153 3.12 -8.91 -1.00
CA MET A 153 4.57 -8.89 -1.09
C MET A 153 5.23 -9.64 0.06
N SER A 154 6.35 -10.31 -0.26
CA SER A 154 7.20 -10.92 0.75
C SER A 154 7.81 -9.88 1.69
N THR A 155 8.08 -10.28 2.94
CA THR A 155 8.76 -9.42 3.92
C THR A 155 10.10 -8.89 3.40
N LYS A 156 10.86 -9.71 2.66
CA LYS A 156 12.12 -9.30 2.03
C LYS A 156 11.91 -8.15 1.05
N THR A 157 10.94 -8.30 0.15
CA THR A 157 10.60 -7.26 -0.85
C THR A 157 10.16 -5.96 -0.18
N LYS A 158 9.36 -6.04 0.89
CA LYS A 158 8.96 -4.86 1.67
C LYS A 158 10.17 -4.14 2.26
N TRP A 159 11.09 -4.87 2.87
CA TRP A 159 12.32 -4.28 3.42
C TRP A 159 13.20 -3.63 2.35
N ASP A 160 13.31 -4.24 1.17
CA ASP A 160 14.08 -3.65 0.07
C ASP A 160 13.46 -2.31 -0.39
N ILE A 161 12.12 -2.24 -0.48
CA ILE A 161 11.39 -1.00 -0.81
C ILE A 161 11.55 0.05 0.29
N ILE A 162 11.47 -0.34 1.56
CA ILE A 162 11.67 0.58 2.70
C ILE A 162 13.07 1.19 2.64
N ARG A 163 14.12 0.39 2.42
CA ARG A 163 15.50 0.91 2.32
C ARG A 163 15.66 1.90 1.17
N ASN A 164 15.04 1.63 0.03
CA ASN A 164 15.05 2.58 -1.10
C ASN A 164 14.32 3.87 -0.75
N THR A 165 13.18 3.76 -0.06
CA THR A 165 12.39 4.91 0.42
C THR A 165 13.18 5.75 1.43
N ASP A 166 13.86 5.10 2.38
CA ASP A 166 14.76 5.76 3.35
C ASP A 166 15.86 6.55 2.64
N ASN A 167 16.49 5.96 1.61
CA ASN A 167 17.53 6.63 0.85
C ASN A 167 16.99 7.89 0.16
N ILE A 168 15.82 7.81 -0.48
CA ILE A 168 15.17 8.97 -1.12
C ILE A 168 14.87 10.06 -0.10
N ILE A 169 14.21 9.70 1.01
CA ILE A 169 13.85 10.67 2.07
C ILE A 169 15.11 11.34 2.65
N SER A 170 16.18 10.57 2.88
CA SER A 170 17.42 11.08 3.45
C SER A 170 18.11 12.14 2.57
N GLN A 171 17.97 12.02 1.25
CA GLN A 171 18.49 12.99 0.29
C GLN A 171 17.68 14.30 0.31
N GLN A 172 16.37 14.23 0.54
CA GLN A 172 15.50 15.40 0.57
C GLN A 172 15.61 16.20 1.88
N ILE A 173 15.98 15.55 2.99
CA ILE A 173 16.11 16.21 4.30
C ILE A 173 17.45 16.98 4.44
N GLN A 174 18.48 16.70 3.61
CA GLN A 174 19.79 17.35 3.70
C GLN A 174 20.03 18.51 2.70
N PRO A 175 19.50 19.71 3.00
CA PRO A 175 20.31 20.90 2.79
C PRO A 175 20.33 21.87 3.98
N GLN A 176 19.90 21.48 5.19
CA GLN A 176 20.06 22.31 6.39
C GLN A 176 20.93 21.64 7.45
N LYS A 177 22.19 22.10 7.52
CA LYS A 177 23.24 21.82 8.51
C LYS A 177 23.94 20.46 8.37
N LYS A 178 25.19 20.53 7.89
CA LYS A 178 26.28 19.57 8.16
C LYS A 178 26.48 19.42 9.69
N ARG A 179 25.63 18.63 10.34
CA ARG A 179 26.01 17.87 11.53
C ARG A 179 26.15 16.43 11.08
N LYS A 180 27.14 15.70 11.58
CA LYS A 180 27.25 14.24 11.35
C LYS A 180 25.98 13.59 11.91
N VAL A 181 24.95 13.48 11.10
CA VAL A 181 23.75 12.72 11.43
C VAL A 181 24.19 11.27 11.27
N VAL A 182 24.30 10.57 12.40
CA VAL A 182 24.31 9.11 12.41
C VAL A 182 23.02 8.71 11.68
N VAL A 183 23.15 8.21 10.45
CA VAL A 183 22.02 7.73 9.66
C VAL A 183 21.44 6.56 10.43
N ASN A 184 20.37 6.83 11.16
CA ASN A 184 19.68 5.81 11.91
C ASN A 184 19.00 4.89 10.90
N LYS A 185 19.23 3.58 11.00
CA LYS A 185 18.53 2.60 10.16
C LYS A 185 17.02 2.76 10.44
N ASN A 186 16.19 2.85 9.39
CA ASN A 186 14.73 2.96 9.45
C ASN A 186 14.17 4.37 9.72
N MET A 187 14.67 5.39 9.01
CA MET A 187 14.20 6.78 9.16
C MET A 187 12.70 6.92 8.84
N PHE A 188 12.21 6.23 7.82
CA PHE A 188 10.79 6.18 7.44
C PHE A 188 9.91 5.64 8.57
N ILE A 189 10.33 4.54 9.20
CA ILE A 189 9.59 3.94 10.31
C ILE A 189 9.56 4.92 11.50
N LYS A 190 10.69 5.54 11.82
CA LYS A 190 10.78 6.53 12.90
C LYS A 190 9.84 7.72 12.68
N LEU A 191 9.84 8.27 11.46
CA LEU A 191 8.97 9.39 11.08
C LEU A 191 7.48 9.03 11.18
N PHE A 192 7.13 7.77 10.91
CA PHE A 192 5.79 7.27 11.15
C PHE A 192 5.44 7.09 12.61
N ASP A 193 6.34 6.50 13.40
CA ASP A 193 6.11 6.31 14.83
C ASP A 193 5.94 7.67 15.54
N GLU A 194 6.70 8.68 15.12
CA GLU A 194 6.53 10.07 15.54
C GLU A 194 5.15 10.62 15.12
N PHE A 195 4.72 10.44 13.86
CA PHE A 195 3.39 10.85 13.39
C PHE A 195 2.27 10.25 14.24
N ILE A 196 2.32 8.93 14.48
CA ILE A 196 1.29 8.21 15.25
C ILE A 196 1.25 8.76 16.67
N SER A 197 2.41 8.98 17.29
CA SER A 197 2.52 9.48 18.65
C SER A 197 1.95 10.91 18.78
N GLU A 198 2.28 11.80 17.84
CA GLU A 198 1.83 13.20 17.84
C GLU A 198 0.34 13.36 17.51
N ASN A 199 -0.25 12.41 16.77
CA ASN A 199 -1.64 12.50 16.31
C ASN A 199 -2.56 11.47 16.95
N ILE A 200 -2.13 10.82 18.03
CA ILE A 200 -2.83 9.69 18.62
C ILE A 200 -4.27 10.05 19.03
N GLU A 201 -4.49 11.24 19.60
CA GLU A 201 -5.83 11.70 19.99
C GLU A 201 -6.77 11.94 18.79
N LYS A 202 -6.22 12.43 17.67
CA LYS A 202 -6.99 12.60 16.42
C LYS A 202 -7.32 11.26 15.77
N VAL A 203 -6.42 10.29 15.88
CA VAL A 203 -6.67 8.91 15.42
C VAL A 203 -7.76 8.27 16.27
N TYR A 204 -7.72 8.41 17.60
CA TYR A 204 -8.75 7.89 18.51
C TYR A 204 -10.14 8.48 18.29
N LYS A 205 -10.23 9.76 17.90
CA LYS A 205 -11.51 10.43 17.58
C LYS A 205 -12.14 10.01 16.25
N ASN A 206 -11.39 9.37 15.36
CA ASN A 206 -11.91 8.90 14.06
C ASN A 206 -12.22 7.39 14.05
N ILE A 207 -11.97 6.68 15.16
CA ILE A 207 -12.19 5.24 15.31
C ILE A 207 -13.36 4.95 16.28
N ASN A 208 -13.80 5.96 17.04
CA ASN A 208 -15.00 5.93 17.89
C ASN A 208 -16.02 6.96 17.39
#